data_AF-A0A0B8P7S9-F1
#
_entry.id   AF-A0A0B8P7S9-F1
#
_cell.length_a   1.000
_cell.length_b   1.000
_cell.length_c   1.000
_cell.angle_alpha   90.00
_cell.angle_beta   90.00
_cell.angle_gamma   90.00
#
_symmetry.space_group_name_H-M   'P 1'
#
loop_
_entity.id
_entity.type
_entity.pdbx_description
1 polymer ?
#
loop_
_entity_poly.entity_id
_entity_poly.type
_entity_poly.pdbx_seq_one_letter_code
_entity_poly.pdbx_strand_id
1 'polypeptide(L)'
;MPLVSEFKSLYPDIDLEITSNEGFVDLIEKRTDIAIRIGKLSDSTLHAKPLGKSLLYMVAAPSYLEKRGIPVEPWELKQHDLIGFSGVKVLNKWPFLEIT
;
A
#
# COMPACT_ATOMS: atom_id res chain seq x y z
N MET A 1 -10.00 8.99 -7.21
CA MET A 1 -8.63 9.55 -7.18
C MET A 1 -8.71 11.06 -7.11
N PRO A 2 -8.19 11.71 -6.06
CA PRO A 2 -8.45 13.14 -5.79
C PRO A 2 -7.87 14.09 -6.85
N LEU A 3 -6.71 13.77 -7.44
CA LEU A 3 -6.00 14.66 -8.38
C LEU A 3 -6.44 14.53 -9.84
N VAL A 4 -7.27 13.55 -10.19
CA VAL A 4 -7.63 13.27 -11.59
C VAL A 4 -8.44 14.40 -12.21
N SER A 5 -9.37 15.00 -11.44
CA SER A 5 -10.20 16.09 -11.95
C SER A 5 -9.38 17.32 -12.30
N GLU A 6 -8.42 17.68 -11.43
CA GLU A 6 -7.53 18.82 -11.65
C GLU A 6 -6.63 18.57 -12.86
N PHE A 7 -6.04 17.37 -12.97
CA PHE A 7 -5.19 17.00 -14.10
C PHE A 7 -5.93 17.10 -15.44
N LYS A 8 -7.15 16.56 -15.54
CA LYS A 8 -7.94 16.63 -16.78
C LYS A 8 -8.32 18.07 -17.15
N SER A 9 -8.50 18.94 -16.17
CA SER A 9 -8.77 20.36 -16.42
C SER A 9 -7.55 21.09 -16.96
N LEU A 10 -6.34 20.74 -16.50
CA LEU A 10 -5.09 21.35 -16.95
C LEU A 10 -4.62 20.80 -18.31
N TYR A 11 -4.96 19.54 -18.62
CA TYR A 11 -4.53 18.83 -19.83
C TYR A 11 -5.72 18.14 -20.53
N PRO A 12 -6.62 18.91 -21.16
CA PRO A 12 -7.87 18.38 -21.71
C PRO A 12 -7.68 17.42 -22.90
N ASP A 13 -6.55 17.52 -23.60
CA ASP A 13 -6.24 16.68 -24.77
C ASP A 13 -5.65 15.31 -24.38
N ILE A 14 -5.37 15.08 -23.09
CA ILE A 14 -4.87 13.78 -22.60
C ILE A 14 -6.06 12.93 -22.17
N ASP A 15 -6.23 11.77 -22.83
CA ASP A 15 -7.13 10.74 -22.34
C ASP A 15 -6.44 9.87 -21.29
N LEU A 16 -7.14 9.57 -20.20
CA LEU A 16 -6.60 8.84 -19.05
C LEU A 16 -7.32 7.51 -18.88
N GLU A 17 -6.62 6.42 -19.17
CA GLU A 17 -7.03 5.06 -18.78
C GLU A 17 -6.32 4.66 -17.48
N ILE A 18 -7.09 4.34 -16.45
CA ILE A 18 -6.56 3.97 -15.13
C ILE A 18 -7.05 2.57 -14.78
N THR A 19 -6.12 1.63 -14.64
CA THR A 19 -6.39 0.28 -14.17
C THR A 19 -5.68 0.03 -12.84
N SER A 20 -6.26 -0.82 -11.99
CA SER A 20 -5.67 -1.22 -10.72
C SER A 20 -5.39 -2.72 -10.72
N ASN A 21 -4.24 -3.11 -10.18
CA ASN A 21 -3.80 -4.50 -10.09
C ASN A 21 -2.97 -4.70 -8.82
N GLU A 22 -3.27 -5.73 -8.05
CA GLU A 22 -2.57 -6.03 -6.78
C GLU A 22 -1.32 -6.91 -6.96
N GLY A 23 -0.99 -7.32 -8.19
CA GLY A 23 0.14 -8.17 -8.52
C GLY A 23 1.26 -7.46 -9.28
N PHE A 24 2.31 -8.22 -9.60
CA PHE A 24 3.34 -7.80 -10.54
C PHE A 24 2.74 -7.79 -11.95
N VAL A 25 2.32 -6.62 -12.43
CA VAL A 25 1.99 -6.44 -13.84
C VAL A 25 3.30 -6.33 -14.61
N ASP A 26 3.51 -7.16 -15.62
CA ASP A 26 4.49 -6.81 -16.64
C ASP A 26 3.94 -5.61 -17.42
N LEU A 27 4.57 -4.45 -17.20
CA LEU A 27 4.13 -3.18 -17.79
C LEU A 27 4.25 -3.21 -19.31
N ILE A 28 5.19 -4.02 -19.82
CA ILE A 28 5.46 -4.18 -21.24
C ILE A 28 4.31 -4.95 -21.90
N GLU A 29 3.85 -6.05 -21.28
CA GLU A 29 2.75 -6.86 -21.83
C GLU A 29 1.42 -6.10 -21.88
N LYS A 30 1.16 -5.22 -20.89
CA LYS A 30 -0.10 -4.47 -20.82
C LYS A 30 -0.11 -3.13 -21.55
N ARG A 31 0.96 -2.78 -22.28
CA ARG A 31 1.11 -1.48 -22.95
C ARG A 31 0.84 -0.30 -22.00
N THR A 32 1.33 -0.42 -20.77
CA THR A 32 1.13 0.59 -19.73
C THR A 32 2.26 1.61 -19.78
N ASP A 33 1.93 2.88 -20.03
CA ASP A 33 2.93 3.96 -20.10
C ASP A 33 3.57 4.26 -18.73
N ILE A 34 2.75 4.26 -17.67
CA ILE A 34 3.16 4.62 -16.31
C ILE A 34 2.54 3.66 -15.30
N ALA A 35 3.36 3.19 -14.35
CA ALA A 35 2.90 2.45 -13.19
C ALA A 35 3.29 3.14 -11.88
N ILE A 36 2.32 3.30 -11.00
CA ILE A 36 2.54 3.77 -9.63
C ILE A 36 2.53 2.56 -8.71
N ARG A 37 3.65 2.30 -8.03
CA ARG A 37 3.83 1.14 -7.15
C ARG A 37 4.43 1.52 -5.80
N ILE A 38 4.06 0.73 -4.79
CA ILE A 38 4.69 0.75 -3.47
C ILE A 38 5.76 -0.36 -3.46
N GLY A 39 6.97 -0.02 -3.03
CA GLY A 39 8.07 -0.98 -2.89
C GLY A 39 9.27 -0.64 -3.77
N LYS A 40 10.33 -1.44 -3.62
CA LYS A 40 11.52 -1.33 -4.47
C LYS A 40 11.22 -1.93 -5.82
N LEU A 41 11.65 -1.24 -6.88
CA LEU A 41 11.70 -1.84 -8.21
C LEU A 41 12.79 -2.92 -8.19
N SER A 42 12.43 -4.15 -8.56
CA SER A 42 13.40 -5.23 -8.82
C SER A 42 14.29 -4.85 -10.01
N ASP A 43 15.47 -5.47 -10.13
CA ASP A 43 16.37 -5.19 -11.25
C ASP A 43 15.62 -5.25 -12.58
N SER A 44 15.60 -4.12 -13.28
CA SER A 44 14.79 -3.86 -14.45
C SER A 44 15.46 -2.78 -15.29
N THR A 45 15.21 -2.79 -16.60
CA THR A 45 15.58 -1.71 -17.51
C THR A 45 14.66 -0.49 -17.37
N LEU A 46 13.62 -0.55 -16.52
CA LEU A 46 12.67 0.53 -16.32
C LEU A 46 13.27 1.68 -15.51
N HIS A 47 12.93 2.91 -15.90
CA HIS A 47 13.26 4.10 -15.14
C HIS A 47 12.25 4.30 -13.99
N ALA A 48 12.74 4.40 -12.75
CA ALA A 48 11.93 4.70 -11.58
C ALA A 48 12.21 6.11 -11.06
N LYS A 49 11.14 6.82 -10.68
CA LYS A 49 11.22 8.09 -9.95
C LYS A 49 10.47 7.97 -8.61
N PRO A 50 11.10 8.30 -7.47
CA PRO A 50 10.39 8.31 -6.20
C PRO A 50 9.32 9.41 -6.20
N LEU A 51 8.08 9.05 -5.86
CA LEU A 51 6.97 9.99 -5.70
C LEU A 51 6.79 10.44 -4.25
N GLY A 52 7.15 9.59 -3.29
CA GLY A 52 7.00 9.86 -1.87
C GLY A 52 7.25 8.61 -1.03
N LYS A 53 7.01 8.75 0.27
CA LYS A 53 7.05 7.65 1.24
C LYS A 53 5.70 7.60 1.95
N SER A 54 5.21 6.39 2.19
CA SER A 54 4.01 6.15 3.01
C SER A 54 4.45 5.46 4.29
N LEU A 55 4.01 6.00 5.43
CA LEU A 55 4.25 5.39 6.74
C LEU A 55 3.15 4.38 7.03
N LEU A 56 3.53 3.25 7.63
CA LEU A 56 2.58 2.28 8.14
C LEU A 56 2.14 2.69 9.54
N TYR A 57 0.83 2.66 9.78
CA TYR A 57 0.23 2.91 11.08
C TYR A 57 -0.57 1.70 11.53
N MET A 58 -0.46 1.38 12.80
CA MET A 58 -1.40 0.49 13.45
C MET A 58 -2.62 1.29 13.87
N VAL A 59 -3.79 0.82 13.46
CA VAL A 59 -5.05 1.48 13.76
C VAL A 59 -6.06 0.44 14.21
N ALA A 60 -6.97 0.87 15.07
CA ALA A 60 -8.12 0.09 15.47
C ALA A 60 -9.31 1.03 15.64
N ALA A 61 -10.53 0.49 15.51
CA ALA A 61 -11.72 1.26 15.80
C ALA A 61 -11.75 1.63 17.30
N PRO A 62 -12.16 2.86 17.68
CA PRO A 62 -12.28 3.25 19.08
C PRO A 62 -13.13 2.27 19.91
N SER A 63 -14.26 1.83 19.34
CA SER A 63 -15.17 0.86 19.96
C SER A 63 -14.58 -0.53 20.18
N TYR A 64 -13.54 -0.89 19.43
CA TYR A 64 -12.79 -2.12 19.66
C TYR A 64 -11.84 -1.96 20.85
N LEU A 65 -11.12 -0.84 20.91
CA LEU A 65 -10.17 -0.53 21.98
C LEU A 65 -10.89 -0.34 23.33
N GLU A 66 -12.09 0.23 23.35
CA GLU A 66 -12.91 0.32 24.57
C GLU A 66 -13.24 -1.06 25.18
N LYS A 67 -13.41 -2.08 24.33
CA LYS A 67 -13.78 -3.44 24.76
C LYS A 67 -12.57 -4.33 25.07
N ARG A 68 -11.47 -4.15 24.32
CA ARG A 68 -10.29 -5.03 24.38
C ARG A 68 -9.09 -4.39 25.08
N GLY A 69 -9.14 -3.08 25.37
CA GLY A 69 -8.00 -2.31 25.84
C GLY A 69 -7.11 -1.80 24.70
N ILE A 70 -6.22 -0.87 25.03
CA ILE A 70 -5.17 -0.38 24.13
C ILE A 70 -3.89 -1.17 24.42
N PRO A 71 -3.30 -1.87 23.43
CA PRO A 71 -2.02 -2.53 23.63
C PRO A 71 -0.93 -1.48 23.82
N VAL A 72 -0.18 -1.60 24.91
CA VAL A 72 0.98 -0.75 25.22
C VAL A 72 2.27 -1.38 24.70
N GLU A 73 2.28 -2.70 24.52
CA GLU A 73 3.47 -3.44 24.12
C GLU A 73 3.19 -4.39 22.94
N PRO A 74 4.15 -4.61 22.01
CA PRO A 74 3.89 -5.41 20.81
C PRO A 74 3.43 -6.85 21.06
N TRP A 75 3.86 -7.50 22.15
CA TRP A 75 3.46 -8.89 22.42
C TRP A 75 1.98 -9.02 22.82
N GLU A 76 1.36 -7.94 23.29
CA GLU A 76 -0.06 -7.90 23.69
C GLU A 76 -0.98 -8.07 22.48
N LEU A 77 -0.48 -7.78 21.27
CA LEU A 77 -1.21 -7.99 20.01
C LEU A 77 -1.62 -9.46 19.80
N LYS A 78 -0.96 -10.43 20.45
CA LYS A 78 -1.38 -11.84 20.46
C LYS A 78 -2.76 -12.06 21.11
N GLN A 79 -3.20 -11.12 21.94
CA GLN A 79 -4.51 -11.15 22.62
C GLN A 79 -5.58 -10.35 21.87
N HIS A 80 -5.22 -9.74 20.73
CA HIS A 80 -6.10 -8.92 19.92
C HIS A 80 -6.46 -9.63 18.61
N ASP A 81 -7.64 -9.29 18.09
CA ASP A 81 -8.09 -9.70 16.77
C ASP A 81 -7.30 -8.91 15.71
N LEU A 82 -6.48 -9.60 14.91
CA LEU A 82 -5.62 -8.98 13.89
C LEU A 82 -6.24 -9.13 12.50
N ILE A 83 -6.21 -8.05 11.72
CA ILE A 83 -6.65 -8.04 10.31
C ILE A 83 -5.40 -7.95 9.44
N GLY A 84 -5.27 -8.85 8.47
CA GLY A 84 -4.13 -8.92 7.56
C GLY A 84 -4.51 -9.36 6.15
N PHE A 85 -3.50 -9.42 5.28
CA PHE A 85 -3.63 -9.85 3.89
C PHE A 85 -3.79 -11.37 3.80
N SER A 86 -4.80 -11.83 3.06
CA SER A 86 -5.03 -13.25 2.79
C SER A 86 -4.09 -13.79 1.71
N GLY A 87 -3.78 -12.99 0.68
CA GLY A 87 -2.93 -13.39 -0.45
C GLY A 87 -1.44 -13.18 -0.19
N VAL A 88 -1.01 -11.92 -0.06
CA VAL A 88 0.40 -11.57 0.04
C VAL A 88 0.90 -11.66 1.48
N LYS A 89 1.18 -12.89 1.95
CA LYS A 89 1.56 -13.17 3.35
C LYS A 89 2.76 -12.37 3.86
N VAL A 90 3.70 -11.97 2.99
CA VAL A 90 4.86 -11.16 3.39
C VAL A 90 4.45 -9.79 3.92
N LEU A 91 3.30 -9.24 3.49
CA LEU A 91 2.76 -7.98 4.00
C LEU A 91 2.19 -8.10 5.42
N ASN A 92 2.03 -9.31 5.95
CA ASN A 92 1.63 -9.54 7.34
C ASN A 92 2.82 -9.54 8.31
N LYS A 93 4.06 -9.36 7.83
CA LYS A 93 5.22 -9.20 8.71
C LYS A 93 5.26 -7.78 9.27
N TRP A 94 5.09 -7.67 10.59
CA TRP A 94 5.10 -6.38 11.25
C TRP A 94 6.53 -6.04 11.72
N PRO A 95 7.02 -4.81 11.48
CA PRO A 95 8.44 -4.47 11.62
C PRO A 95 8.98 -4.50 13.06
N PHE A 96 8.12 -4.68 14.07
CA PHE A 96 8.48 -4.72 15.49
C PHE A 96 8.31 -6.12 16.11
N LEU A 97 7.81 -7.12 15.38
CA LEU A 97 7.67 -8.50 15.86
C LEU A 97 8.95 -9.33 15.67
N GLU A 98 10.01 -8.76 15.08
CA GLU A 98 11.31 -9.44 14.86
C GLU A 98 12.34 -9.12 15.98
N ILE A 99 11.93 -8.56 17.11
CA ILE A 99 12.80 -8.45 18.30
C ILE A 99 12.52 -9.67 19.19
N THR A 100 13.28 -10.74 19.00
CA THR A 100 13.44 -11.82 19.97
C THR A 100 14.90 -12.26 19.97
#